data_AF-A0A975LE95-F1
#
_entry.id   AF-A0A975LE95-F1
#
_cell.length_a   1.000
_cell.length_b   1.000
_cell.length_c   1.000
_cell.angle_alpha   90.00
_cell.angle_beta   90.00
_cell.angle_gamma   90.00
#
_symmetry.space_group_name_H-M   'P 1'
#
loop_
_entity.id
_entity.type
_entity.pdbx_description
1 polymer ?
#
loop_
_entity_poly.entity_id
_entity_poly.type
_entity_poly.pdbx_seq_one_letter_code
_entity_poly.pdbx_strand_id
1 'polypeptide(L)'
;MRKLIAHYIYVLIASIPLSILYAFINKLKIFNPIFIVTIITLIIICVLFIYISVNLAKKIPSYSLGKYRNKLYFCFILLSLLPLASNIYLDLRVYKINSMNDFFKIEWNPGGNYYLGNDIDFNDFTTTKGYVIPEFTGTLDGNDKTINNLRYPLFYKVKDTRDNSGIVKNLNLRNVNIKIEDRRFAAGAVALQNWGTIINVHAIGEVEGIEKVGGLVGINNSVIEQSSFKGIVRGKYFTGGIAGINHVNIRTSYTEAKVNGVDIVGGIAGSNDVGGVVENCYTIEDVKGEKMVGGIAGTSSGSISSSFVIGNIIGREIVGVLSFDEVNNKGFISGKIISNNYHFEDNIFYINPSISDIPNDKIITPASMTKDWFINELGLVELNWDFTPLIRNEYPILKEVPNQQSIIIS
;
A
#
# COMPACT_ATOMS: atom_id res chain seq x y z
N MET A 1 -33.66 6.80 48.13
CA MET A 1 -32.32 7.20 47.66
C MET A 1 -31.34 6.04 47.50
N ARG A 2 -31.08 5.20 48.50
CA ARG A 2 -30.14 4.05 48.36
C ARG A 2 -30.44 3.13 47.16
N LYS A 3 -31.71 2.75 46.93
CA LYS A 3 -32.13 1.97 45.73
C LYS A 3 -31.88 2.71 44.41
N LEU A 4 -31.98 4.05 44.42
CA LEU A 4 -31.75 4.90 43.25
C LEU A 4 -30.24 4.94 42.91
N ILE A 5 -29.40 5.13 43.93
CA ILE A 5 -27.93 5.09 43.81
C ILE A 5 -27.48 3.72 43.31
N ALA A 6 -28.05 2.63 43.82
CA ALA A 6 -27.75 1.27 43.35
C ALA A 6 -28.12 1.06 41.87
N HIS A 7 -29.28 1.59 41.42
CA HIS A 7 -29.67 1.54 40.02
C HIS A 7 -28.75 2.36 39.11
N TYR A 8 -28.29 3.53 39.56
CA TYR A 8 -27.35 4.35 38.80
C TYR A 8 -25.98 3.69 38.65
N ILE A 9 -25.50 3.06 39.73
CA ILE A 9 -24.28 2.24 39.69
C ILE A 9 -24.45 1.10 38.67
N TYR A 10 -25.62 0.47 38.61
CA TYR A 10 -25.89 -0.61 37.66
C TYR A 10 -25.86 -0.16 36.18
N VAL A 11 -26.52 0.95 35.83
CA VAL A 11 -26.51 1.49 34.45
C VAL A 11 -25.08 1.86 34.02
N LEU A 12 -24.30 2.44 34.93
CA LEU A 12 -22.91 2.78 34.65
C LEU A 12 -22.04 1.53 34.45
N ILE A 13 -22.18 0.55 35.34
CA ILE A 13 -21.50 -0.75 35.25
C ILE A 13 -21.89 -1.48 33.97
N ALA A 14 -23.11 -1.29 33.44
CA ALA A 14 -23.53 -1.89 32.18
C ALA A 14 -22.97 -1.16 30.94
N SER A 15 -22.74 0.16 31.02
CA SER A 15 -22.24 0.96 29.89
C SER A 15 -20.77 0.73 29.54
N ILE A 16 -19.93 0.44 30.55
CA ILE A 16 -18.50 0.16 30.34
C ILE A 16 -18.30 -1.12 29.52
N PRO A 17 -18.92 -2.28 29.87
CA PRO A 17 -18.94 -3.48 29.05
C PRO A 17 -19.46 -3.24 27.64
N LEU A 18 -20.51 -2.42 27.45
CA LEU A 18 -21.04 -2.15 26.12
C LEU A 18 -20.05 -1.35 25.26
N SER A 19 -19.36 -0.39 25.86
CA SER A 19 -18.31 0.37 25.18
C SER A 19 -17.06 -0.46 24.89
N ILE A 20 -16.69 -1.36 25.81
CA ILE A 20 -15.60 -2.35 25.60
C ILE A 20 -16.01 -3.32 24.50
N LEU A 21 -17.26 -3.79 24.49
CA LEU A 21 -17.80 -4.68 23.48
C LEU A 21 -17.81 -3.98 22.11
N TYR A 22 -18.22 -2.71 22.03
CA TYR A 22 -18.13 -1.92 20.81
C TYR A 22 -16.67 -1.77 20.35
N ALA A 23 -15.74 -1.44 21.25
CA ALA A 23 -14.33 -1.34 20.92
C ALA A 23 -13.77 -2.67 20.40
N PHE A 24 -14.20 -3.78 21.00
CA PHE A 24 -13.81 -5.13 20.58
C PHE A 24 -14.37 -5.48 19.20
N ILE A 25 -15.67 -5.25 18.98
CA ILE A 25 -16.34 -5.48 17.68
C ILE A 25 -15.66 -4.66 16.58
N ASN A 26 -15.35 -3.39 16.84
CA ASN A 26 -14.76 -2.48 15.87
C ASN A 26 -13.21 -2.46 15.92
N LYS A 27 -12.58 -3.39 16.64
CA LYS A 27 -11.11 -3.55 16.76
C LYS A 27 -10.38 -2.25 17.19
N LEU A 28 -11.06 -1.35 17.89
CA LEU A 28 -10.45 -0.18 18.50
C LEU A 28 -9.55 -0.62 19.64
N LYS A 29 -8.34 -0.07 19.74
CA LYS A 29 -7.49 -0.36 20.91
C LYS A 29 -8.14 0.24 22.15
N ILE A 30 -8.49 -0.64 23.09
CA ILE A 30 -9.04 -0.30 24.41
C ILE A 30 -8.08 0.63 25.18
N PHE A 31 -6.77 0.61 24.88
CA PHE A 31 -5.78 1.50 25.49
C PHE A 31 -5.54 2.80 24.71
N ASN A 32 -6.41 3.18 23.77
CA ASN A 32 -6.35 4.49 23.14
C ASN A 32 -6.51 5.60 24.22
N PRO A 33 -5.64 6.62 24.26
CA PRO A 33 -5.73 7.71 25.24
C PRO A 33 -7.12 8.36 25.31
N ILE A 34 -7.82 8.48 24.18
CA ILE A 34 -9.17 9.04 24.12
C ILE A 34 -10.14 8.14 24.88
N PHE A 35 -10.09 6.83 24.66
CA PHE A 35 -10.93 5.88 25.41
C PHE A 35 -10.64 5.90 26.92
N ILE A 36 -9.36 5.93 27.28
CA ILE A 36 -8.92 6.01 28.69
C ILE A 36 -9.43 7.31 29.33
N VAL A 37 -9.26 8.46 28.66
CA VAL A 37 -9.76 9.76 29.14
C VAL A 37 -11.28 9.72 29.27
N THR A 38 -12.01 9.15 28.32
CA THR A 38 -13.47 9.03 28.42
C THR A 38 -13.88 8.18 29.62
N ILE A 39 -13.20 7.04 29.88
CA ILE A 39 -13.46 6.21 31.06
C ILE A 39 -13.11 6.94 32.35
N ILE A 40 -11.95 7.58 32.44
CA ILE A 40 -11.54 8.34 33.64
C ILE A 40 -12.52 9.48 33.91
N THR A 41 -12.91 10.22 32.87
CA THR A 41 -13.89 11.31 32.97
C THR A 41 -15.24 10.78 33.47
N LEU A 42 -15.67 9.61 32.98
CA LEU A 42 -16.87 8.94 33.45
C LEU A 42 -16.77 8.58 34.95
N ILE A 43 -15.64 7.99 35.37
CA ILE A 43 -15.38 7.64 36.78
C ILE A 43 -15.42 8.89 37.67
N ILE A 44 -14.73 9.97 37.27
CA ILE A 44 -14.69 11.25 38.00
C ILE A 44 -16.09 11.85 38.14
N ILE A 45 -16.85 11.92 37.04
CA ILE A 45 -18.23 12.44 37.06
C ILE A 45 -19.10 11.61 38.00
N CYS A 46 -18.95 10.28 38.02
CA CYS A 46 -19.71 9.41 38.90
C CYS A 46 -19.36 9.62 40.38
N VAL A 47 -18.08 9.76 40.72
CA VAL A 47 -17.66 10.04 42.10
C VAL A 47 -18.18 11.39 42.57
N LEU A 48 -18.01 12.45 41.76
CA LEU A 48 -18.55 13.79 42.04
C LEU A 48 -20.07 13.76 42.22
N PHE A 49 -20.77 13.01 41.37
CA PHE A 49 -22.21 12.89 41.46
C PHE A 49 -22.67 12.17 42.73
N ILE A 50 -22.02 11.06 43.11
CA ILE A 50 -22.32 10.35 44.36
C ILE A 50 -22.11 11.28 45.55
N TYR A 51 -21.00 12.02 45.55
CA TYR A 51 -20.68 12.99 46.59
C TYR A 51 -21.73 14.11 46.70
N ILE A 52 -22.08 14.73 45.57
CA ILE A 52 -23.11 15.79 45.48
C ILE A 52 -24.46 15.24 45.92
N SER A 53 -24.85 14.05 45.48
CA SER A 53 -26.14 13.43 45.82
C SER A 53 -26.25 13.12 47.31
N VAL A 54 -25.18 12.59 47.91
CA VAL A 54 -25.12 12.32 49.36
C VAL A 54 -25.18 13.63 50.16
N ASN A 55 -24.56 14.71 49.68
CA ASN A 55 -24.60 16.00 50.36
C ASN A 55 -25.93 16.76 50.18
N LEU A 56 -26.54 16.73 48.99
CA LEU A 56 -27.89 17.28 48.78
C LEU A 56 -28.94 16.52 49.60
N ALA A 57 -28.82 15.18 49.69
CA ALA A 57 -29.68 14.33 50.51
C ALA A 57 -29.73 14.75 51.98
N LYS A 58 -28.62 15.29 52.50
CA LYS A 58 -28.51 15.76 53.90
C LYS A 58 -29.11 17.14 54.12
N LYS A 59 -29.17 17.99 53.09
CA LYS A 59 -29.59 19.40 53.18
C LYS A 59 -31.02 19.67 52.73
N ILE A 60 -31.65 18.74 52.00
CA ILE A 60 -32.93 18.97 51.32
C ILE A 60 -34.05 18.08 51.93
N PRO A 61 -35.23 18.64 52.27
CA PRO A 61 -36.38 17.86 52.74
C PRO A 61 -36.79 16.77 51.75
N SER A 62 -37.07 15.56 52.26
CA SER A 62 -37.33 14.32 51.52
C SER A 62 -38.37 14.43 50.39
N TYR A 63 -39.35 15.33 50.51
CA TYR A 63 -40.45 15.48 49.55
C TYR A 63 -40.05 16.21 48.25
N SER A 64 -38.98 17.03 48.25
CA SER A 64 -38.59 17.84 47.09
C SER A 64 -37.65 17.14 46.11
N LEU A 65 -36.93 16.10 46.56
CA LEU A 65 -36.04 15.28 45.70
C LEU A 65 -36.81 14.44 44.67
N GLY A 66 -38.06 14.08 44.95
CA GLY A 66 -38.92 13.35 44.01
C GLY A 66 -39.13 14.11 42.70
N LYS A 67 -39.21 15.45 42.77
CA LYS A 67 -39.43 16.35 41.61
C LYS A 67 -38.26 16.34 40.61
N TYR A 68 -37.04 16.08 41.09
CA TYR A 68 -35.83 16.08 40.26
C TYR A 68 -35.36 14.69 39.84
N ARG A 69 -36.04 13.63 40.31
CA ARG A 69 -35.64 12.23 40.09
C ARG A 69 -35.49 11.88 38.61
N ASN A 70 -36.44 12.27 37.77
CA ASN A 70 -36.42 11.96 36.34
C ASN A 70 -35.36 12.78 35.58
N LYS A 71 -35.10 14.02 36.00
CA LYS A 71 -34.03 14.86 35.41
C LYS A 71 -32.65 14.29 35.71
N LEU A 72 -32.41 13.86 36.95
CA LEU A 72 -31.17 13.18 37.35
C LEU A 72 -30.98 11.84 36.61
N TYR A 73 -32.06 11.08 36.41
CA TYR A 73 -32.04 9.85 35.61
C TYR A 73 -31.66 10.09 34.15
N PHE A 74 -32.22 11.12 33.53
CA PHE A 74 -31.94 11.47 32.15
C PHE A 74 -30.46 11.87 31.94
N CYS A 75 -29.90 12.69 32.85
CA CYS A 75 -28.48 13.04 32.80
C CYS A 75 -27.56 11.82 32.91
N PHE A 76 -27.92 10.82 33.71
CA PHE A 76 -27.14 9.58 33.83
C PHE A 76 -27.11 8.74 32.56
N ILE A 77 -28.26 8.59 31.91
CA ILE A 77 -28.34 7.86 30.65
C ILE A 77 -27.43 8.54 29.62
N LEU A 78 -27.51 9.87 29.50
CA LEU A 78 -26.63 10.66 28.63
C LEU A 78 -25.14 10.48 28.95
N LEU A 79 -24.77 10.55 30.23
CA LEU A 79 -23.37 10.36 30.67
C LEU A 79 -22.87 8.94 30.38
N SER A 80 -23.71 7.92 30.61
CA SER A 80 -23.36 6.52 30.35
C SER A 80 -23.16 6.20 28.87
N LEU A 81 -23.70 7.03 27.97
CA LEU A 81 -23.51 6.90 26.53
C LEU A 81 -22.20 7.52 26.02
N LEU A 82 -21.49 8.32 26.83
CA LEU A 82 -20.26 9.00 26.40
C LEU A 82 -19.15 8.07 25.90
N PRO A 83 -18.83 6.93 26.56
CA PRO A 83 -17.81 6.00 26.06
C PRO A 83 -18.18 5.42 24.69
N LEU A 84 -19.44 5.02 24.54
CA LEU A 84 -19.97 4.51 23.28
C LEU A 84 -19.93 5.58 22.18
N ALA A 85 -20.40 6.80 22.49
CA ALA A 85 -20.35 7.94 21.57
C ALA A 85 -18.91 8.30 21.18
N SER A 86 -17.94 8.19 22.10
CA SER A 86 -16.53 8.44 21.80
C SER A 86 -15.95 7.40 20.86
N ASN A 87 -16.31 6.11 21.01
CA ASN A 87 -15.89 5.07 20.09
C ASN A 87 -16.54 5.22 18.71
N ILE A 88 -17.83 5.54 18.66
CA ILE A 88 -18.55 5.84 17.40
C ILE A 88 -17.91 7.05 16.71
N TYR A 89 -17.56 8.10 17.46
CA TYR A 89 -16.85 9.25 16.92
C TYR A 89 -15.48 8.86 16.37
N LEU A 90 -14.74 7.97 17.05
CA LEU A 90 -13.43 7.54 16.57
C LEU A 90 -13.50 6.73 15.27
N ASP A 91 -14.57 5.97 15.11
CA ASP A 91 -14.82 5.04 14.01
C ASP A 91 -15.31 5.79 12.75
N LEU A 92 -16.24 6.73 12.92
CA LEU A 92 -16.81 7.52 11.82
C LEU A 92 -15.94 8.71 11.39
N ARG A 93 -14.93 9.08 12.20
CA ARG A 93 -14.11 10.26 11.90
C ARG A 93 -13.07 9.96 10.83
N VAL A 94 -12.97 10.90 9.89
CA VAL A 94 -11.81 11.02 9.00
C VAL A 94 -10.74 11.86 9.69
N TYR A 95 -9.55 11.30 9.91
CA TYR A 95 -8.43 11.92 10.60
C TYR A 95 -7.49 12.61 9.62
N LYS A 96 -7.30 13.92 9.83
CA LYS A 96 -6.25 14.69 9.15
C LYS A 96 -4.90 14.42 9.82
N ILE A 97 -3.91 14.00 9.04
CA ILE A 97 -2.51 13.82 9.46
C ILE A 97 -1.72 15.03 8.99
N ASN A 98 -1.18 15.85 9.91
CA ASN A 98 -0.39 17.04 9.57
C ASN A 98 1.10 16.89 9.92
N SER A 99 1.46 15.81 10.62
CA SER A 99 2.81 15.56 11.11
C SER A 99 3.09 14.06 11.23
N MET A 100 4.37 13.70 11.37
CA MET A 100 4.79 12.32 11.63
C MET A 100 4.15 11.76 12.91
N ASN A 101 4.03 12.58 13.96
CA ASN A 101 3.36 12.18 15.20
C ASN A 101 1.86 11.92 15.03
N ASP A 102 1.20 12.63 14.10
CA ASP A 102 -0.19 12.33 13.76
C ASP A 102 -0.31 11.00 13.03
N PHE A 103 0.68 10.64 12.20
CA PHE A 103 0.69 9.38 11.45
C PHE A 103 0.67 8.17 12.40
N PHE A 104 1.37 8.24 13.54
CA PHE A 104 1.35 7.16 14.54
C PHE A 104 -0.02 6.93 15.20
N LYS A 105 -0.97 7.87 15.07
CA LYS A 105 -2.35 7.67 15.55
C LYS A 105 -3.08 6.58 14.77
N ILE A 106 -2.58 6.17 13.61
CA ILE A 106 -3.03 4.97 12.90
C ILE A 106 -2.92 3.74 13.81
N GLU A 107 -1.89 3.65 14.66
CA GLU A 107 -1.77 2.51 15.59
C GLU A 107 -2.91 2.44 16.62
N TRP A 108 -3.64 3.53 16.84
CA TRP A 108 -4.75 3.59 17.79
C TRP A 108 -6.07 3.11 17.18
N ASN A 109 -6.27 3.35 15.89
CA ASN A 109 -7.39 2.84 15.11
C ASN A 109 -6.93 2.41 13.70
N PRO A 110 -6.30 1.24 13.55
CA PRO A 110 -5.80 0.77 12.25
C PRO A 110 -6.86 0.63 11.16
N GLY A 111 -8.14 0.54 11.53
CA GLY A 111 -9.29 0.49 10.63
C GLY A 111 -9.90 1.84 10.28
N GLY A 112 -9.38 2.94 10.84
CA GLY A 112 -9.92 4.28 10.64
C GLY A 112 -9.66 4.85 9.24
N ASN A 113 -10.27 6.00 8.97
CA ASN A 113 -10.09 6.74 7.72
C ASN A 113 -9.16 7.93 7.96
N TYR A 114 -8.13 8.07 7.15
CA TYR A 114 -7.04 9.03 7.31
C TYR A 114 -6.80 9.76 5.99
N TYR A 115 -6.43 11.04 6.07
CA TYR A 115 -5.86 11.74 4.93
C TYR A 115 -4.70 12.64 5.33
N LEU A 116 -3.75 12.84 4.42
CA LEU A 116 -2.66 13.79 4.65
C LEU A 116 -3.14 15.22 4.42
N GLY A 117 -2.93 16.04 5.46
CA GLY A 117 -3.20 17.46 5.44
C GLY A 117 -2.07 18.31 4.88
N ASN A 118 -0.85 17.83 5.08
CA ASN A 118 0.42 18.44 4.68
C ASN A 118 1.36 17.34 4.19
N ASP A 119 2.45 17.73 3.56
CA ASP A 119 3.60 16.84 3.40
C ASP A 119 4.17 16.48 4.78
N ILE A 120 4.62 15.24 4.92
CA ILE A 120 5.12 14.67 6.19
C ILE A 120 6.58 14.30 6.03
N ASP A 121 7.39 14.54 7.05
CA ASP A 121 8.81 14.18 7.06
C ASP A 121 9.08 13.08 8.11
N PHE A 122 9.73 12.01 7.68
CA PHE A 122 10.12 10.85 8.51
C PHE A 122 11.62 10.81 8.83
N ASN A 123 12.39 11.87 8.55
CA ASN A 123 13.85 11.85 8.71
C ASN A 123 14.33 11.47 10.13
N ASP A 124 13.56 11.87 11.16
CA ASP A 124 13.88 11.60 12.57
C ASP A 124 13.28 10.28 13.09
N PHE A 125 12.54 9.54 12.25
CA PHE A 125 11.93 8.27 12.65
C PHE A 125 12.97 7.15 12.71
N THR A 126 12.98 6.42 13.82
CA THR A 126 13.78 5.21 14.00
C THR A 126 12.95 4.12 14.65
N THR A 127 13.25 2.86 14.34
CA THR A 127 12.54 1.70 14.89
C THR A 127 13.44 0.47 14.87
N THR A 128 13.25 -0.43 15.84
CA THR A 128 13.84 -1.77 15.85
C THR A 128 12.94 -2.82 15.20
N LYS A 129 11.67 -2.48 14.90
CA LYS A 129 10.69 -3.40 14.31
C LYS A 129 10.89 -3.58 12.80
N GLY A 130 11.55 -2.62 12.15
CA GLY A 130 11.77 -2.62 10.70
C GLY A 130 10.61 -2.07 9.86
N TYR A 131 9.62 -1.40 10.46
CA TYR A 131 8.46 -0.78 9.80
C TYR A 131 7.84 0.30 10.69
N VAL A 132 7.01 1.18 10.11
CA VAL A 132 6.31 2.25 10.84
C VAL A 132 5.08 1.70 11.58
N ILE A 133 4.11 1.14 10.85
CA ILE A 133 2.83 0.65 11.39
C ILE A 133 2.72 -0.87 11.20
N PRO A 134 2.35 -1.67 12.22
CA PRO A 134 2.32 -3.13 12.12
C PRO A 134 1.21 -3.69 11.21
N GLU A 135 -0.04 -3.28 11.41
CA GLU A 135 -1.15 -3.70 10.55
C GLU A 135 -2.01 -2.48 10.26
N PHE A 136 -2.52 -2.39 9.02
CA PHE A 136 -3.42 -1.34 8.58
C PHE A 136 -4.59 -1.96 7.81
N THR A 137 -5.81 -1.66 8.22
CA THR A 137 -7.05 -2.21 7.64
C THR A 137 -8.04 -1.13 7.22
N GLY A 138 -7.70 0.16 7.40
CA GLY A 138 -8.54 1.30 7.08
C GLY A 138 -8.14 1.98 5.78
N THR A 139 -8.53 3.24 5.60
CA THR A 139 -8.17 4.02 4.40
C THR A 139 -7.15 5.11 4.74
N LEU A 140 -6.04 5.18 4.00
CA LEU A 140 -5.08 6.27 4.01
C LEU A 140 -5.07 6.93 2.64
N ASP A 141 -5.65 8.13 2.57
CA ASP A 141 -5.62 8.99 1.39
C ASP A 141 -4.47 10.00 1.49
N GLY A 142 -3.45 9.84 0.67
CA GLY A 142 -2.35 10.78 0.59
C GLY A 142 -2.79 12.17 0.13
N ASN A 143 -3.96 12.31 -0.50
CA ASN A 143 -4.49 13.58 -0.98
C ASN A 143 -3.42 14.37 -1.78
N ASP A 144 -2.69 13.63 -2.62
CA ASP A 144 -1.54 14.03 -3.44
C ASP A 144 -0.35 14.61 -2.66
N LYS A 145 -0.35 14.48 -1.33
CA LYS A 145 0.75 14.89 -0.46
C LYS A 145 1.88 13.86 -0.45
N THR A 146 3.02 14.34 0.04
CA THR A 146 4.26 13.59 0.05
C THR A 146 4.66 13.18 1.47
N ILE A 147 5.05 11.92 1.65
CA ILE A 147 5.86 11.47 2.77
C ILE A 147 7.32 11.45 2.33
N ASN A 148 8.16 12.21 3.03
CA ASN A 148 9.58 12.38 2.72
C ASN A 148 10.47 11.58 3.69
N ASN A 149 11.67 11.23 3.23
CA ASN A 149 12.78 10.73 4.04
C ASN A 149 12.45 9.40 4.75
N LEU A 150 11.74 8.52 4.06
CA LEU A 150 11.26 7.25 4.60
C LEU A 150 12.37 6.20 4.65
N ARG A 151 12.79 5.80 5.86
CA ARG A 151 13.85 4.79 6.08
C ARG A 151 13.34 3.37 6.38
N TYR A 152 12.04 3.23 6.59
CA TYR A 152 11.38 1.97 6.89
C TYR A 152 10.04 1.89 6.15
N PRO A 153 9.59 0.70 5.72
CA PRO A 153 8.27 0.52 5.14
C PRO A 153 7.17 1.14 6.00
N LEU A 154 6.20 1.83 5.37
CA LEU A 154 5.07 2.44 6.10
C LEU A 154 4.27 1.38 6.88
N PHE A 155 4.07 0.21 6.27
CA PHE A 155 3.29 -0.86 6.87
C PHE A 155 4.06 -2.17 6.89
N TYR A 156 3.94 -2.94 7.96
CA TYR A 156 4.29 -4.36 7.87
C TYR A 156 3.25 -5.09 7.03
N LYS A 157 1.96 -4.81 7.25
CA LYS A 157 0.88 -5.35 6.44
C LYS A 157 -0.22 -4.33 6.18
N VAL A 158 -0.52 -4.09 4.91
CA VAL A 158 -1.83 -3.54 4.50
C VAL A 158 -2.75 -4.74 4.35
N LYS A 159 -3.80 -4.82 5.16
CA LYS A 159 -4.56 -6.04 5.39
C LYS A 159 -5.98 -5.88 4.89
N ASP A 160 -6.43 -6.86 4.12
CA ASP A 160 -7.85 -7.02 3.83
C ASP A 160 -8.49 -8.01 4.79
N THR A 161 -9.67 -7.66 5.29
CA THR A 161 -10.50 -8.48 6.16
C THR A 161 -11.94 -8.41 5.67
N ARG A 162 -12.75 -9.43 5.99
CA ARG A 162 -14.16 -9.49 5.58
C ARG A 162 -14.95 -8.20 5.88
N ASP A 163 -14.55 -7.48 6.94
CA ASP A 163 -15.29 -6.32 7.45
C ASP A 163 -14.61 -4.97 7.14
N ASN A 164 -13.34 -4.96 6.72
CA ASN A 164 -12.61 -3.74 6.39
C ASN A 164 -11.36 -4.06 5.55
N SER A 165 -11.17 -3.32 4.46
CA SER A 165 -10.07 -3.49 3.52
C SER A 165 -9.08 -2.35 3.68
N GLY A 166 -7.81 -2.66 3.93
CA GLY A 166 -6.74 -1.67 3.93
C GLY A 166 -6.59 -1.01 2.56
N ILE A 167 -6.75 0.30 2.47
CA ILE A 167 -6.61 1.08 1.24
C ILE A 167 -5.56 2.17 1.45
N VAL A 168 -4.52 2.18 0.63
CA VAL A 168 -3.53 3.27 0.58
C VAL A 168 -3.61 3.89 -0.81
N LYS A 169 -3.91 5.20 -0.89
CA LYS A 169 -4.12 5.86 -2.17
C LYS A 169 -3.61 7.28 -2.27
N ASN A 170 -3.43 7.78 -3.50
CA ASN A 170 -3.09 9.18 -3.83
C ASN A 170 -1.88 9.71 -3.04
N LEU A 171 -0.82 8.90 -2.93
CA LEU A 171 0.27 9.13 -2.00
C LEU A 171 1.61 9.17 -2.71
N ASN A 172 2.38 10.23 -2.46
CA ASN A 172 3.75 10.34 -2.94
C ASN A 172 4.72 9.97 -1.81
N LEU A 173 5.73 9.14 -2.10
CA LEU A 173 6.85 8.84 -1.22
C LEU A 173 8.12 9.36 -1.88
N ARG A 174 8.87 10.23 -1.21
CA ARG A 174 10.12 10.80 -1.74
C ARG A 174 11.28 10.60 -0.79
N ASN A 175 12.47 10.49 -1.37
CA ASN A 175 13.69 10.17 -0.64
C ASN A 175 13.52 8.90 0.22
N VAL A 176 12.97 7.85 -0.39
CA VAL A 176 12.91 6.52 0.23
C VAL A 176 14.33 5.96 0.30
N ASN A 177 14.73 5.45 1.45
CA ASN A 177 16.01 4.76 1.63
C ASN A 177 15.83 3.62 2.63
N ILE A 178 15.33 2.50 2.15
CA ILE A 178 14.99 1.33 2.96
C ILE A 178 16.05 0.26 2.78
N LYS A 179 16.60 -0.23 3.88
CA LYS A 179 17.54 -1.36 3.89
C LYS A 179 17.10 -2.42 4.90
N ILE A 180 16.78 -3.62 4.41
CA ILE A 180 16.32 -4.76 5.22
C ILE A 180 17.33 -5.91 5.12
N GLU A 181 18.16 -6.07 6.15
CA GLU A 181 19.21 -7.11 6.19
C GLU A 181 18.73 -8.45 6.76
N ASP A 182 17.56 -8.47 7.40
CA ASP A 182 16.98 -9.70 7.96
C ASP A 182 16.20 -10.45 6.87
N ARG A 183 16.65 -11.66 6.56
CA ARG A 183 16.03 -12.54 5.56
C ARG A 183 14.60 -12.94 5.91
N ARG A 184 14.15 -12.79 7.16
CA ARG A 184 12.76 -13.11 7.51
C ARG A 184 11.78 -12.06 6.98
N PHE A 185 12.27 -10.89 6.59
CA PHE A 185 11.46 -9.79 6.13
C PHE A 185 11.57 -9.59 4.62
N ALA A 186 10.43 -9.21 4.04
CA ALA A 186 10.37 -8.64 2.71
C ALA A 186 10.72 -7.14 2.77
N ALA A 187 10.86 -6.49 1.63
CA ALA A 187 11.15 -5.06 1.55
C ALA A 187 10.27 -4.37 0.49
N GLY A 188 9.74 -3.20 0.84
CA GLY A 188 8.99 -2.31 -0.04
C GLY A 188 8.59 -1.02 0.68
N ALA A 189 8.52 0.09 -0.06
CA ALA A 189 8.28 1.41 0.53
C ALA A 189 6.94 1.53 1.25
N VAL A 190 5.88 0.97 0.66
CA VAL A 190 4.53 1.01 1.21
C VAL A 190 4.37 -0.09 2.24
N ALA A 191 4.66 -1.35 1.87
CA ALA A 191 4.45 -2.48 2.77
C ALA A 191 5.40 -3.65 2.57
N LEU A 192 5.65 -4.41 3.63
CA LEU A 192 6.27 -5.74 3.47
C LEU A 192 5.30 -6.71 2.77
N GLN A 193 4.02 -6.67 3.17
CA GLN A 193 2.96 -7.48 2.58
C GLN A 193 1.73 -6.63 2.29
N ASN A 194 1.29 -6.64 1.03
CA ASN A 194 0.00 -6.10 0.65
C ASN A 194 -1.04 -7.22 0.55
N TRP A 195 -2.13 -7.07 1.27
CA TRP A 195 -3.36 -7.87 1.14
C TRP A 195 -4.56 -6.97 0.83
N GLY A 196 -4.39 -5.64 0.87
CA GLY A 196 -5.42 -4.67 0.55
C GLY A 196 -5.19 -3.98 -0.80
N THR A 197 -5.68 -2.76 -0.94
CA THR A 197 -5.58 -1.99 -2.18
C THR A 197 -4.54 -0.89 -2.05
N ILE A 198 -3.57 -0.87 -2.98
CA ILE A 198 -2.63 0.23 -3.17
C ILE A 198 -2.94 0.84 -4.54
N ILE A 199 -3.34 2.11 -4.59
CA ILE A 199 -3.76 2.75 -5.85
C ILE A 199 -3.26 4.19 -5.95
N ASN A 200 -2.71 4.60 -7.09
CA ASN A 200 -2.17 5.95 -7.26
C ASN A 200 -1.10 6.28 -6.19
N VAL A 201 -0.12 5.39 -6.04
CA VAL A 201 0.99 5.55 -5.10
C VAL A 201 2.32 5.57 -5.85
N HIS A 202 3.10 6.63 -5.62
CA HIS A 202 4.35 6.89 -6.34
C HIS A 202 5.51 7.03 -5.38
N ALA A 203 6.53 6.20 -5.52
CA ALA A 203 7.69 6.22 -4.66
C ALA A 203 8.98 6.52 -5.43
N ILE A 204 9.84 7.36 -4.86
CA ILE A 204 11.14 7.71 -5.42
C ILE A 204 12.23 7.45 -4.37
N GLY A 205 13.18 6.59 -4.69
CA GLY A 205 14.34 6.33 -3.84
C GLY A 205 14.98 4.96 -4.02
N GLU A 206 15.52 4.42 -2.94
CA GLU A 206 16.26 3.17 -2.89
C GLU A 206 15.60 2.17 -1.91
N VAL A 207 15.44 0.93 -2.38
CA VAL A 207 15.00 -0.21 -1.55
C VAL A 207 15.97 -1.36 -1.73
N GLU A 208 16.60 -1.77 -0.63
CA GLU A 208 17.51 -2.91 -0.55
C GLU A 208 16.97 -3.96 0.44
N GLY A 209 16.97 -5.23 0.02
CA GLY A 209 16.61 -6.36 0.86
C GLY A 209 17.21 -7.67 0.38
N ILE A 210 16.84 -8.79 1.02
CA ILE A 210 17.41 -10.11 0.67
C ILE A 210 16.38 -11.01 -0.03
N GLU A 211 15.24 -11.29 0.61
CA GLU A 211 14.31 -12.33 0.14
C GLU A 211 13.35 -11.84 -0.94
N LYS A 212 12.31 -11.09 -0.56
CA LYS A 212 11.29 -10.56 -1.47
C LYS A 212 11.37 -9.05 -1.46
N VAL A 213 11.87 -8.46 -2.53
CA VAL A 213 12.17 -7.03 -2.62
C VAL A 213 11.38 -6.45 -3.79
N GLY A 214 10.47 -5.54 -3.47
CA GLY A 214 9.83 -4.67 -4.45
C GLY A 214 10.06 -3.21 -4.10
N GLY A 215 10.00 -2.30 -5.07
CA GLY A 215 10.05 -0.88 -4.78
C GLY A 215 8.87 -0.40 -3.92
N LEU A 216 7.66 -0.88 -4.22
CA LEU A 216 6.46 -0.54 -3.44
C LEU A 216 6.14 -1.57 -2.36
N VAL A 217 6.15 -2.87 -2.71
CA VAL A 217 5.82 -3.93 -1.76
C VAL A 217 6.75 -5.13 -1.85
N GLY A 218 6.98 -5.79 -0.74
CA GLY A 218 7.70 -7.06 -0.75
C GLY A 218 6.89 -8.19 -1.41
N ILE A 219 5.67 -8.40 -0.92
CA ILE A 219 4.74 -9.44 -1.41
C ILE A 219 3.38 -8.79 -1.69
N ASN A 220 2.86 -8.97 -2.90
CA ASN A 220 1.52 -8.54 -3.28
C ASN A 220 0.54 -9.72 -3.29
N ASN A 221 -0.45 -9.71 -2.40
CA ASN A 221 -1.55 -10.67 -2.32
C ASN A 221 -2.90 -10.04 -2.70
N SER A 222 -2.90 -8.84 -3.29
CA SER A 222 -4.13 -8.15 -3.69
C SER A 222 -3.85 -7.14 -4.81
N VAL A 223 -4.48 -5.97 -4.79
CA VAL A 223 -4.45 -4.99 -5.88
C VAL A 223 -3.35 -3.95 -5.66
N ILE A 224 -2.50 -3.80 -6.67
CA ILE A 224 -1.68 -2.62 -6.90
C ILE A 224 -2.09 -2.04 -8.26
N GLU A 225 -2.48 -0.78 -8.29
CA GLU A 225 -2.99 -0.13 -9.51
C GLU A 225 -2.49 1.31 -9.62
N GLN A 226 -2.29 1.81 -10.85
CA GLN A 226 -1.91 3.21 -11.09
C GLN A 226 -0.70 3.66 -10.28
N SER A 227 0.25 2.76 -10.03
CA SER A 227 1.33 3.02 -9.06
C SER A 227 2.68 2.96 -9.75
N SER A 228 3.67 3.65 -9.19
CA SER A 228 5.01 3.64 -9.75
C SER A 228 6.12 3.68 -8.72
N PHE A 229 7.28 3.17 -9.14
CA PHE A 229 8.53 3.30 -8.39
C PHE A 229 9.62 3.85 -9.30
N LYS A 230 10.42 4.80 -8.80
CA LYS A 230 11.58 5.39 -9.49
C LYS A 230 12.80 5.31 -8.59
N GLY A 231 13.94 4.92 -9.15
CA GLY A 231 15.22 4.88 -8.44
C GLY A 231 15.90 3.53 -8.55
N ILE A 232 16.23 2.89 -7.41
CA ILE A 232 17.00 1.63 -7.43
C ILE A 232 16.39 0.61 -6.49
N VAL A 233 16.21 -0.62 -7.00
CA VAL A 233 15.80 -1.76 -6.20
C VAL A 233 16.92 -2.80 -6.19
N ARG A 234 17.36 -3.22 -5.01
CA ARG A 234 18.43 -4.21 -4.81
C ARG A 234 17.91 -5.40 -4.02
N GLY A 235 17.98 -6.59 -4.59
CA GLY A 235 17.54 -7.82 -3.94
C GLY A 235 18.47 -9.00 -4.21
N LYS A 236 18.17 -10.14 -3.59
CA LYS A 236 18.92 -11.39 -3.82
C LYS A 236 18.05 -12.46 -4.47
N TYR A 237 16.94 -12.84 -3.83
CA TYR A 237 16.15 -13.99 -4.27
C TYR A 237 15.03 -13.61 -5.25
N PHE A 238 14.11 -12.75 -4.85
CA PHE A 238 13.01 -12.27 -5.68
C PHE A 238 13.02 -10.75 -5.70
N THR A 239 13.33 -10.15 -6.85
CA THR A 239 13.52 -8.70 -6.97
C THR A 239 12.67 -8.15 -8.11
N GLY A 240 11.79 -7.20 -7.80
CA GLY A 240 10.99 -6.48 -8.79
C GLY A 240 10.97 -4.98 -8.57
N GLY A 241 10.73 -4.19 -9.60
CA GLY A 241 10.59 -2.73 -9.47
C GLY A 241 9.37 -2.32 -8.64
N ILE A 242 8.27 -3.09 -8.71
CA ILE A 242 7.04 -2.84 -7.93
C ILE A 242 6.91 -3.84 -6.78
N ALA A 243 6.99 -5.14 -7.08
CA ALA A 243 6.79 -6.22 -6.13
C ALA A 243 7.90 -7.27 -6.16
N GLY A 244 8.31 -7.80 -5.01
CA GLY A 244 9.18 -8.98 -5.00
C GLY A 244 8.46 -10.22 -5.52
N ILE A 245 7.26 -10.49 -5.00
CA ILE A 245 6.36 -11.54 -5.47
C ILE A 245 4.97 -10.96 -5.69
N ASN A 246 4.34 -11.31 -6.82
CA ASN A 246 2.96 -11.00 -7.14
C ASN A 246 2.12 -12.28 -7.15
N HIS A 247 1.07 -12.32 -6.34
CA HIS A 247 0.09 -13.41 -6.32
C HIS A 247 -1.27 -13.01 -6.91
N VAL A 248 -1.55 -11.71 -7.12
CA VAL A 248 -2.89 -11.23 -7.52
C VAL A 248 -2.81 -10.20 -8.63
N ASN A 249 -2.83 -8.88 -8.38
CA ASN A 249 -2.97 -7.91 -9.46
C ASN A 249 -1.95 -6.78 -9.33
N ILE A 250 -1.19 -6.56 -10.40
CA ILE A 250 -0.44 -5.31 -10.66
C ILE A 250 -0.95 -4.79 -12.01
N ARG A 251 -1.67 -3.67 -11.99
CA ARG A 251 -2.30 -3.10 -13.18
C ARG A 251 -1.89 -1.66 -13.39
N THR A 252 -1.81 -1.23 -14.65
CA THR A 252 -1.69 0.19 -15.01
C THR A 252 -0.55 0.86 -14.24
N SER A 253 0.57 0.17 -14.10
CA SER A 253 1.66 0.54 -13.18
C SER A 253 3.00 0.48 -13.91
N TYR A 254 3.95 1.32 -13.51
CA TYR A 254 5.24 1.38 -14.21
C TYR A 254 6.41 1.58 -13.27
N THR A 255 7.61 1.32 -13.77
CA THR A 255 8.83 1.51 -13.00
C THR A 255 9.92 2.19 -13.82
N GLU A 256 10.47 3.26 -13.24
CA GLU A 256 11.68 3.97 -13.68
C GLU A 256 12.84 3.59 -12.76
N ALA A 257 12.96 2.30 -12.46
CA ALA A 257 13.92 1.82 -11.49
C ALA A 257 14.92 0.86 -12.10
N LYS A 258 16.19 1.09 -11.79
CA LYS A 258 17.23 0.12 -12.04
C LYS A 258 17.04 -1.04 -11.06
N VAL A 259 16.64 -2.20 -11.56
CA VAL A 259 16.40 -3.39 -10.74
C VAL A 259 17.65 -4.26 -10.78
N ASN A 260 18.31 -4.43 -9.64
CA ASN A 260 19.49 -5.29 -9.52
C ASN A 260 19.20 -6.43 -8.54
N GLY A 261 19.10 -7.65 -9.04
CA GLY A 261 18.94 -8.85 -8.23
C GLY A 261 20.03 -9.89 -8.49
N VAL A 262 19.84 -11.09 -7.94
CA VAL A 262 20.74 -12.24 -8.16
C VAL A 262 19.99 -13.40 -8.83
N ASP A 263 19.00 -13.98 -8.14
CA ASP A 263 18.33 -15.20 -8.61
C ASP A 263 17.17 -14.90 -9.56
N ILE A 264 16.03 -14.41 -9.06
CA ILE A 264 14.83 -14.14 -9.85
C ILE A 264 14.58 -12.63 -9.87
N VAL A 265 14.70 -12.04 -11.06
CA VAL A 265 14.67 -10.59 -11.24
C VAL A 265 13.71 -10.23 -12.37
N GLY A 266 12.73 -9.38 -12.07
CA GLY A 266 11.87 -8.81 -13.09
C GLY A 266 11.79 -7.30 -12.99
N GLY A 267 11.45 -6.63 -14.08
CA GLY A 267 11.27 -5.18 -14.05
C GLY A 267 10.11 -4.75 -13.15
N ILE A 268 8.95 -5.43 -13.22
CA ILE A 268 7.77 -5.15 -12.39
C ILE A 268 7.73 -6.06 -11.16
N ALA A 269 7.80 -7.37 -11.36
CA ALA A 269 7.71 -8.37 -10.31
C ALA A 269 8.91 -9.32 -10.33
N GLY A 270 9.45 -9.75 -9.18
CA GLY A 270 10.41 -10.85 -9.18
C GLY A 270 9.76 -12.12 -9.71
N SER A 271 8.76 -12.63 -9.00
CA SER A 271 7.89 -13.72 -9.45
C SER A 271 6.45 -13.25 -9.63
N ASN A 272 5.82 -13.65 -10.72
CA ASN A 272 4.38 -13.55 -10.96
C ASN A 272 3.75 -14.94 -10.87
N ASP A 273 3.17 -15.27 -9.72
CA ASP A 273 2.69 -16.63 -9.43
C ASP A 273 1.36 -16.94 -10.13
N VAL A 274 0.85 -18.17 -10.03
CA VAL A 274 -0.33 -18.70 -10.77
C VAL A 274 -1.58 -17.81 -10.73
N GLY A 275 -1.85 -17.11 -9.61
CA GLY A 275 -2.98 -16.18 -9.49
C GLY A 275 -2.68 -14.74 -9.91
N GLY A 276 -1.41 -14.47 -10.23
CA GLY A 276 -0.85 -13.17 -10.54
C GLY A 276 -1.20 -12.70 -11.95
N VAL A 277 -1.58 -11.45 -12.05
CA VAL A 277 -1.84 -10.73 -13.29
C VAL A 277 -0.96 -9.49 -13.28
N VAL A 278 -0.15 -9.33 -14.32
CA VAL A 278 0.55 -8.09 -14.66
C VAL A 278 -0.02 -7.58 -15.97
N GLU A 279 -0.69 -6.43 -15.92
CA GLU A 279 -1.47 -5.93 -17.05
C GLU A 279 -1.29 -4.42 -17.20
N ASN A 280 -1.15 -3.92 -18.43
CA ASN A 280 -0.94 -2.50 -18.70
C ASN A 280 0.26 -1.92 -17.93
N CYS A 281 1.38 -2.66 -17.91
CA CYS A 281 2.57 -2.28 -17.15
C CYS A 281 3.79 -2.08 -18.05
N TYR A 282 4.72 -1.23 -17.62
CA TYR A 282 5.97 -1.08 -18.36
C TYR A 282 7.16 -0.70 -17.48
N THR A 283 8.36 -0.99 -17.99
CA THR A 283 9.63 -0.68 -17.35
C THR A 283 10.47 0.23 -18.25
N ILE A 284 11.32 1.09 -17.68
CA ILE A 284 12.16 2.04 -18.44
C ILE A 284 13.67 1.82 -18.24
N GLU A 285 14.06 1.42 -17.04
CA GLU A 285 15.47 1.31 -16.65
C GLU A 285 15.94 -0.14 -16.67
N ASP A 286 17.26 -0.34 -16.62
CA ASP A 286 17.88 -1.67 -16.72
C ASP A 286 17.35 -2.66 -15.67
N VAL A 287 17.06 -3.87 -16.13
CA VAL A 287 16.80 -5.04 -15.28
C VAL A 287 18.01 -5.96 -15.32
N LYS A 288 18.68 -6.14 -14.18
CA LYS A 288 19.91 -6.90 -14.07
C LYS A 288 19.83 -8.00 -13.01
N GLY A 289 20.22 -9.21 -13.38
CA GLY A 289 20.35 -10.35 -12.47
C GLY A 289 21.44 -11.33 -12.89
N GLU A 290 21.54 -12.46 -12.20
CA GLU A 290 22.47 -13.55 -12.54
C GLU A 290 21.74 -14.72 -13.21
N LYS A 291 20.66 -15.24 -12.60
CA LYS A 291 20.04 -16.51 -13.04
C LYS A 291 18.84 -16.36 -13.96
N MET A 292 17.70 -15.89 -13.45
CA MET A 292 16.42 -15.79 -14.15
C MET A 292 15.99 -14.34 -14.21
N VAL A 293 16.24 -13.69 -15.34
CA VAL A 293 15.96 -12.26 -15.53
C VAL A 293 14.89 -12.07 -16.60
N GLY A 294 13.78 -11.44 -16.27
CA GLY A 294 12.75 -11.07 -17.25
C GLY A 294 12.52 -9.56 -17.26
N GLY A 295 12.15 -9.00 -18.40
CA GLY A 295 11.93 -7.55 -18.47
C GLY A 295 10.72 -7.08 -17.67
N ILE A 296 9.69 -7.93 -17.49
CA ILE A 296 8.53 -7.64 -16.64
C ILE A 296 8.54 -8.51 -15.37
N ALA A 297 8.69 -9.83 -15.51
CA ALA A 297 8.76 -10.77 -14.41
C ALA A 297 9.93 -11.74 -14.58
N GLY A 298 10.71 -12.02 -13.54
CA GLY A 298 11.78 -13.02 -13.63
C GLY A 298 11.24 -14.41 -13.93
N THR A 299 10.18 -14.79 -13.22
CA THR A 299 9.35 -15.97 -13.47
C THR A 299 7.87 -15.58 -13.49
N SER A 300 7.07 -16.24 -14.32
CA SER A 300 5.64 -16.03 -14.47
C SER A 300 4.93 -17.37 -14.70
N SER A 301 4.12 -17.75 -13.73
CA SER A 301 3.08 -18.79 -13.86
C SER A 301 1.66 -18.21 -13.87
N GLY A 302 1.53 -16.92 -13.58
CA GLY A 302 0.33 -16.11 -13.84
C GLY A 302 0.38 -15.48 -15.23
N SER A 303 -0.43 -14.45 -15.51
CA SER A 303 -0.50 -13.82 -16.83
C SER A 303 0.24 -12.48 -16.91
N ILE A 304 0.85 -12.22 -18.08
CA ILE A 304 1.41 -10.91 -18.44
C ILE A 304 0.77 -10.45 -19.76
N SER A 305 0.15 -9.26 -19.77
CA SER A 305 -0.53 -8.75 -20.96
C SER A 305 -0.43 -7.23 -21.07
N SER A 306 -0.57 -6.70 -22.28
CA SER A 306 -0.53 -5.26 -22.57
C SER A 306 0.63 -4.54 -21.90
N SER A 307 1.79 -5.18 -21.89
CA SER A 307 2.96 -4.73 -21.13
C SER A 307 4.22 -4.78 -21.99
N PHE A 308 5.15 -3.87 -21.75
CA PHE A 308 6.39 -3.78 -22.54
C PHE A 308 7.56 -3.25 -21.72
N VAL A 309 8.75 -3.40 -22.28
CA VAL A 309 10.02 -3.07 -21.65
C VAL A 309 10.71 -2.00 -22.48
N ILE A 310 11.16 -0.95 -21.83
CA ILE A 310 12.13 -0.01 -22.36
C ILE A 310 13.33 -0.13 -21.41
N GLY A 311 14.53 -0.26 -21.95
CA GLY A 311 15.74 -0.51 -21.16
C GLY A 311 16.30 -1.91 -21.34
N ASN A 312 17.52 -2.11 -20.84
CA ASN A 312 18.26 -3.33 -21.11
C ASN A 312 17.89 -4.43 -20.11
N ILE A 313 17.88 -5.68 -20.59
CA ILE A 313 17.76 -6.87 -19.75
C ILE A 313 19.10 -7.60 -19.74
N ILE A 314 19.71 -7.70 -18.57
CA ILE A 314 21.08 -8.19 -18.40
C ILE A 314 21.08 -9.35 -17.40
N GLY A 315 21.34 -10.56 -17.89
CA GLY A 315 21.52 -11.76 -17.07
C GLY A 315 22.88 -12.41 -17.30
N ARG A 316 23.19 -13.46 -16.54
CA ARG A 316 24.32 -14.36 -16.87
C ARG A 316 23.82 -15.64 -17.51
N GLU A 317 22.79 -16.26 -16.92
CA GLU A 317 22.28 -17.56 -17.36
C GLU A 317 21.08 -17.42 -18.29
N ILE A 318 19.90 -17.15 -17.73
CA ILE A 318 18.61 -17.19 -18.42
C ILE A 318 17.97 -15.81 -18.38
N VAL A 319 17.59 -15.31 -19.55
CA VAL A 319 16.95 -14.02 -19.76
C VAL A 319 15.72 -14.17 -20.65
N GLY A 320 14.59 -13.59 -20.25
CA GLY A 320 13.34 -13.52 -21.00
C GLY A 320 12.95 -12.07 -21.34
N VAL A 321 12.17 -11.85 -22.41
CA VAL A 321 11.72 -10.50 -22.80
C VAL A 321 10.74 -9.98 -21.77
N LEU A 322 9.65 -10.73 -21.52
CA LEU A 322 8.72 -10.43 -20.43
C LEU A 322 9.01 -11.32 -19.22
N SER A 323 9.08 -12.63 -19.44
CA SER A 323 9.40 -13.66 -18.44
C SER A 323 10.14 -14.83 -19.08
N PHE A 324 10.74 -15.70 -18.24
CA PHE A 324 11.47 -16.88 -18.69
C PHE A 324 10.56 -18.07 -19.08
N ASP A 325 9.50 -18.33 -18.33
CA ASP A 325 8.82 -19.63 -18.21
C ASP A 325 7.41 -19.67 -18.84
N GLU A 326 6.89 -18.56 -19.36
CA GLU A 326 5.50 -18.52 -19.84
C GLU A 326 5.36 -18.74 -21.36
N VAL A 327 4.57 -19.75 -21.72
CA VAL A 327 4.21 -20.08 -23.10
C VAL A 327 3.01 -19.20 -23.50
N ASN A 328 3.19 -18.34 -24.52
CA ASN A 328 2.21 -17.47 -25.18
C ASN A 328 2.13 -15.98 -24.78
N ASN A 329 3.09 -15.46 -24.01
CA ASN A 329 3.17 -14.00 -23.83
C ASN A 329 3.65 -13.31 -25.10
N LYS A 330 2.93 -12.27 -25.52
CA LYS A 330 3.39 -11.31 -26.53
C LYS A 330 4.06 -10.15 -25.79
N GLY A 331 5.34 -9.92 -26.08
CA GLY A 331 6.12 -8.89 -25.42
C GLY A 331 6.84 -8.01 -26.40
N PHE A 332 7.02 -6.75 -26.02
CA PHE A 332 7.90 -5.84 -26.73
C PHE A 332 9.01 -5.38 -25.79
N ILE A 333 10.23 -5.35 -26.32
CA ILE A 333 11.36 -4.68 -25.70
C ILE A 333 11.98 -3.68 -26.68
N SER A 334 12.27 -2.50 -26.16
CA SER A 334 13.26 -1.59 -26.72
C SER A 334 14.48 -1.51 -25.80
N GLY A 335 15.59 -2.08 -26.25
CA GLY A 335 16.82 -2.15 -25.47
C GLY A 335 17.58 -3.44 -25.74
N LYS A 336 18.73 -3.58 -25.10
CA LYS A 336 19.61 -4.74 -25.29
C LYS A 336 19.16 -5.90 -24.42
N ILE A 337 19.29 -7.11 -24.95
CA ILE A 337 19.20 -8.34 -24.18
C ILE A 337 20.58 -8.97 -24.14
N ILE A 338 21.14 -9.11 -22.95
CA ILE A 338 22.52 -9.58 -22.74
C ILE A 338 22.50 -10.76 -21.78
N SER A 339 23.04 -11.90 -22.21
CA SER A 339 23.37 -13.06 -21.37
C SER A 339 24.74 -13.62 -21.76
N ASN A 340 25.22 -14.66 -21.07
CA ASN A 340 26.42 -15.37 -21.52
C ASN A 340 26.22 -16.11 -22.85
N ASN A 341 24.97 -16.39 -23.21
CA ASN A 341 24.61 -17.22 -24.36
C ASN A 341 24.13 -16.42 -25.58
N TYR A 342 23.66 -15.18 -25.38
CA TYR A 342 23.10 -14.36 -26.45
C TYR A 342 23.24 -12.87 -26.16
N HIS A 343 23.33 -12.11 -27.25
CA HIS A 343 23.40 -10.66 -27.24
C HIS A 343 22.56 -10.13 -28.39
N PHE A 344 21.52 -9.36 -28.06
CA PHE A 344 20.67 -8.67 -29.02
C PHE A 344 20.67 -7.18 -28.73
N GLU A 345 20.75 -6.36 -29.77
CA GLU A 345 20.74 -4.89 -29.67
C GLU A 345 19.56 -4.24 -30.39
N ASP A 346 18.63 -5.04 -30.91
CA ASP A 346 17.47 -4.58 -31.66
C ASP A 346 16.23 -4.44 -30.78
N ASN A 347 15.29 -3.61 -31.22
CA ASN A 347 13.93 -3.61 -30.69
C ASN A 347 13.23 -4.90 -31.10
N ILE A 348 12.74 -5.68 -30.14
CA ILE A 348 12.22 -7.04 -30.38
C ILE A 348 10.75 -7.11 -29.98
N PHE A 349 9.92 -7.58 -30.91
CA PHE A 349 8.59 -8.08 -30.61
C PHE A 349 8.60 -9.60 -30.54
N TYR A 350 8.35 -10.14 -29.37
CA TYR A 350 8.62 -11.51 -29.01
C TYR A 350 7.35 -12.28 -28.67
N ILE A 351 7.27 -13.51 -29.16
CA ILE A 351 6.19 -14.45 -28.89
C ILE A 351 6.87 -15.79 -28.54
N ASN A 352 6.48 -16.41 -27.42
CA ASN A 352 7.01 -17.68 -26.86
C ASN A 352 8.23 -17.51 -25.91
N PRO A 353 8.79 -18.54 -25.22
CA PRO A 353 9.74 -18.32 -24.09
C PRO A 353 11.25 -18.56 -24.36
N SER A 354 11.69 -19.17 -25.47
CA SER A 354 13.14 -19.30 -25.77
C SER A 354 13.70 -18.18 -26.66
N ILE A 355 14.59 -17.37 -26.12
CA ILE A 355 15.32 -16.29 -26.82
C ILE A 355 16.54 -16.82 -27.60
N SER A 356 16.80 -18.12 -27.55
CA SER A 356 17.96 -18.74 -28.21
C SER A 356 18.07 -18.43 -29.70
N ASP A 357 16.93 -18.26 -30.39
CA ASP A 357 16.86 -17.85 -31.79
C ASP A 357 15.74 -16.81 -31.94
N ILE A 358 16.09 -15.53 -32.09
CA ILE A 358 15.12 -14.48 -32.47
C ILE A 358 15.07 -14.42 -34.00
N PRO A 359 13.95 -14.80 -34.64
CA PRO A 359 13.80 -14.67 -36.08
C PRO A 359 13.88 -13.20 -36.53
N ASN A 360 14.45 -12.92 -37.70
CA ASN A 360 14.58 -11.55 -38.22
C ASN A 360 13.22 -10.81 -38.34
N ASP A 361 12.11 -11.53 -38.55
CA ASP A 361 10.74 -10.97 -38.60
C ASP A 361 10.21 -10.51 -37.23
N LYS A 362 10.97 -10.74 -36.15
CA LYS A 362 10.67 -10.26 -34.79
C LYS A 362 11.38 -8.96 -34.44
N ILE A 363 12.27 -8.46 -35.31
CA ILE A 363 12.93 -7.17 -35.15
C ILE A 363 11.96 -6.07 -35.63
N ILE A 364 11.68 -5.10 -34.76
CA ILE A 364 10.76 -4.00 -35.03
C ILE A 364 11.54 -2.72 -35.27
N THR A 365 11.31 -2.08 -36.42
CA THR A 365 11.90 -0.76 -36.68
C THR A 365 11.08 0.34 -36.01
N PRO A 366 11.70 1.48 -35.63
CA PRO A 366 10.96 2.64 -35.11
C PRO A 366 9.80 3.08 -36.00
N ALA A 367 9.95 2.99 -37.33
CA ALA A 367 8.90 3.33 -38.30
C ALA A 367 7.67 2.41 -38.23
N SER A 368 7.82 1.19 -37.72
CA SER A 368 6.72 0.21 -37.56
C SER A 368 5.93 0.41 -36.27
N MET A 369 6.48 1.14 -35.29
CA MET A 369 5.90 1.34 -33.95
C MET A 369 4.77 2.39 -33.96
N THR A 370 3.77 2.20 -34.81
CA THR A 370 2.60 3.09 -34.90
C THR A 370 1.61 2.82 -33.76
N LYS A 371 0.68 3.75 -33.54
CA LYS A 371 -0.45 3.54 -32.62
C LYS A 371 -1.19 2.23 -32.92
N ASP A 372 -1.51 1.97 -34.18
CA ASP A 372 -2.21 0.76 -34.60
C ASP A 372 -1.39 -0.50 -34.31
N TRP A 373 -0.07 -0.43 -34.44
CA TRP A 373 0.81 -1.54 -34.09
C TRP A 373 0.74 -1.87 -32.59
N PHE A 374 0.87 -0.87 -31.70
CA PHE A 374 0.74 -1.08 -30.26
C PHE A 374 -0.64 -1.63 -29.86
N ILE A 375 -1.70 -1.17 -30.51
CA ILE A 375 -3.07 -1.67 -30.26
C ILE A 375 -3.21 -3.12 -30.71
N ASN A 376 -2.79 -3.44 -31.94
CA ASN A 376 -3.04 -4.76 -32.54
C ASN A 376 -2.09 -5.84 -32.00
N GLU A 377 -0.82 -5.52 -31.80
CA GLU A 377 0.19 -6.50 -31.41
C GLU A 377 0.31 -6.66 -29.90
N LEU A 378 0.25 -5.57 -29.15
CA LEU A 378 0.39 -5.57 -27.69
C LEU A 378 -0.95 -5.45 -26.97
N GLY A 379 -2.06 -5.19 -27.65
CA GLY A 379 -3.37 -5.05 -26.99
C GLY A 379 -3.45 -3.80 -26.11
N LEU A 380 -2.70 -2.74 -26.42
CA LEU A 380 -2.80 -1.49 -25.68
C LEU A 380 -4.15 -0.82 -26.01
N VAL A 381 -4.91 -0.43 -24.99
CA VAL A 381 -6.21 0.22 -25.18
C VAL A 381 -6.13 1.72 -24.86
N GLU A 382 -6.81 2.54 -25.66
CA GLU A 382 -6.85 4.00 -25.47
C GLU A 382 -7.47 4.44 -24.14
N LEU A 383 -8.20 3.55 -23.46
CA LEU A 383 -8.69 3.84 -22.11
C LEU A 383 -7.54 4.04 -21.13
N ASN A 384 -6.49 3.22 -21.24
CA ASN A 384 -5.37 3.19 -20.28
C ASN A 384 -4.14 3.92 -20.80
N TRP A 385 -3.94 3.95 -22.13
CA TRP A 385 -2.72 4.43 -22.77
C TRP A 385 -2.91 5.74 -23.52
N ASP A 386 -1.95 6.65 -23.35
CA ASP A 386 -1.76 7.84 -24.15
C ASP A 386 -0.71 7.58 -25.25
N PHE A 387 -1.16 7.73 -26.50
CA PHE A 387 -0.35 7.53 -27.70
C PHE A 387 0.19 8.86 -28.28
N THR A 388 -0.15 10.00 -27.68
CA THR A 388 0.36 11.32 -28.09
C THR A 388 1.89 11.38 -28.19
N PRO A 389 2.67 10.74 -27.30
CA PRO A 389 4.13 10.74 -27.40
C PRO A 389 4.68 10.21 -28.74
N LEU A 390 3.96 9.32 -29.43
CA LEU A 390 4.40 8.75 -30.72
C LEU A 390 4.66 9.83 -31.80
N ILE A 391 4.00 10.98 -31.72
CA ILE A 391 4.22 12.12 -32.64
C ILE A 391 5.66 12.65 -32.56
N ARG A 392 6.31 12.47 -31.40
CA ARG A 392 7.68 12.91 -31.12
C ARG A 392 8.70 11.76 -31.16
N ASN A 393 8.33 10.62 -31.76
CA ASN A 393 9.11 9.39 -31.70
C ASN A 393 9.38 8.96 -30.24
N GLU A 394 8.36 8.99 -29.39
CA GLU A 394 8.41 8.52 -28.00
C GLU A 394 7.41 7.36 -27.79
N TYR A 395 7.60 6.55 -26.75
CA TYR A 395 6.73 5.42 -26.42
C TYR A 395 5.39 5.85 -25.80
N PRO A 396 4.32 5.04 -25.95
CA PRO A 396 3.05 5.27 -25.25
C PRO A 396 3.24 5.27 -23.73
N ILE A 397 2.47 6.11 -23.03
CA ILE A 397 2.52 6.25 -21.56
C ILE A 397 1.11 6.02 -20.96
N LEU A 398 0.97 5.93 -19.65
CA LEU A 398 -0.33 5.64 -19.01
C LEU A 398 -1.06 6.94 -18.64
N LYS A 399 -2.35 7.07 -19.00
CA LYS A 399 -3.12 8.32 -18.84
C LYS A 399 -3.30 8.79 -17.39
N GLU A 400 -3.49 7.86 -16.47
CA GLU A 400 -3.92 8.17 -15.10
C GLU A 400 -2.78 8.13 -14.08
N VAL A 401 -1.52 8.21 -14.54
CA VAL A 401 -0.36 8.16 -13.64
C VAL A 401 0.41 9.48 -13.66
N PRO A 402 0.38 10.28 -12.56
CA PRO A 402 0.96 11.61 -12.54
C PRO A 402 2.49 11.59 -12.69
N ASN A 403 3.04 12.65 -13.29
CA ASN A 403 4.48 12.92 -13.44
C ASN A 403 5.27 11.90 -14.29
N GLN A 404 4.61 11.21 -15.23
CA GLN A 404 5.33 10.40 -16.22
C GLN A 404 6.24 11.24 -17.11
N GLN A 405 7.45 10.74 -17.35
CA GLN A 405 8.38 11.33 -18.30
C GLN A 405 8.18 10.71 -19.69
N SER A 406 8.34 11.52 -20.72
CA SER A 406 8.40 11.06 -22.11
C SER A 406 9.64 10.19 -22.34
N ILE A 407 9.52 9.12 -23.13
CA ILE A 407 10.57 8.12 -23.35
C ILE A 407 10.81 7.97 -24.84
N ILE A 408 12.05 8.15 -25.32
CA ILE A 408 12.37 8.21 -26.76
C ILE A 408 12.47 6.81 -27.37
N ILE A 409 11.92 6.63 -28.58
CA ILE A 409 12.10 5.44 -29.44
C ILE A 409 13.50 5.53 -30.06
N SER A 410 14.42 4.68 -29.59
CA SER A 410 15.81 4.62 -30.08
C SER A 410 15.95 3.75 -31.33
#